data_AF-A0A955JKR6-F1
#
_entry.id   AF-A0A955JKR6-F1
#
_cell.length_a   1.000
_cell.length_b   1.000
_cell.length_c   1.000
_cell.angle_alpha   90.00
_cell.angle_beta   90.00
_cell.angle_gamma   90.00
#
_symmetry.space_group_name_H-M   'P 1'
#
loop_
_entity.id
_entity.type
_entity.pdbx_description
1 polymer ?
#
loop_
_entity_poly.entity_id
_entity_poly.type
_entity_poly.pdbx_seq_one_letter_code
_entity_poly.pdbx_strand_id
1 'polypeptide(L)'
;DGQDIKASIGRFGPYIQVGKLFVSIKPHDPHDIDITTARELYAAKLQAEAEKNIADFGDGVKVLKGRWGPYVTDGTKNARIAKDTDPKSITHEQALAILAEAPAGKRKPRRTSSRSKK
;
A
#
# COMPACT_ATOMS: atom_id res chain seq x y z
N ASP A 1 2.72 3.86 24.03
CA ASP A 1 3.39 4.34 22.80
C ASP A 1 3.09 5.81 22.55
N GLY A 2 3.96 6.70 23.01
CA GLY A 2 3.82 8.16 22.89
C GLY A 2 4.23 8.70 21.52
N GLN A 3 3.76 8.09 20.43
CA GLN A 3 4.05 8.57 19.09
C GLN A 3 3.30 9.89 18.82
N ASP A 4 4.03 10.94 18.43
CA ASP A 4 3.45 12.22 18.03
C ASP A 4 2.49 12.05 16.85
N ILE A 5 1.22 12.29 17.10
CA ILE A 5 0.18 12.34 16.08
C ILE A 5 0.01 13.80 15.67
N LYS A 6 0.28 14.11 14.40
CA LYS A 6 0.06 15.44 13.83
C LYS A 6 -1.16 15.42 12.93
N ALA A 7 -2.19 16.17 13.27
CA ALA A 7 -3.34 16.40 12.40
C ALA A 7 -3.08 17.65 11.54
N SER A 8 -3.30 17.56 10.22
CA SER A 8 -3.06 18.67 9.29
C SER A 8 -3.90 18.54 8.01
N ILE A 9 -4.05 19.65 7.28
CA ILE A 9 -4.80 19.69 6.01
C ILE A 9 -3.80 19.74 4.85
N GLY A 10 -3.84 18.74 3.97
CA GLY A 10 -2.95 18.64 2.81
C GLY A 10 -3.68 18.76 1.48
N ARG A 11 -2.94 18.63 0.37
CA ARG A 11 -3.49 18.68 -1.01
C ARG A 11 -4.65 17.72 -1.26
N PHE A 12 -4.71 16.61 -0.52
CA PHE A 12 -5.71 15.56 -0.67
C PHE A 12 -6.88 15.66 0.34
N GLY A 13 -6.83 16.63 1.25
CA GLY A 13 -7.77 16.83 2.34
C GLY A 13 -7.11 16.66 3.72
N PRO A 14 -7.93 16.63 4.79
CA PRO A 14 -7.44 16.44 6.15
C PRO A 14 -6.82 15.06 6.35
N TYR A 15 -5.71 15.00 7.08
CA TYR A 15 -4.97 13.79 7.39
C TYR A 15 -4.32 13.84 8.77
N ILE A 16 -4.08 12.67 9.34
CA ILE A 16 -3.18 12.48 10.48
C ILE A 16 -1.86 11.88 9.99
N GLN A 17 -0.76 12.37 10.56
CA GLN A 17 0.58 11.86 10.35
C GLN A 17 1.09 11.25 11.64
N VAL A 18 1.55 10.01 11.55
CA VAL A 18 2.20 9.29 12.64
C VAL A 18 3.54 8.77 12.11
N GLY A 19 4.62 9.46 12.45
CA GLY A 19 5.95 9.19 11.90
C GLY A 19 6.00 9.31 10.37
N LYS A 20 6.14 8.17 9.68
CA LYS A 20 6.19 8.05 8.21
C LYS A 20 4.84 7.68 7.57
N LEU A 21 3.83 7.35 8.38
CA LEU A 21 2.52 6.92 7.91
C LEU A 21 1.55 8.10 7.87
N PHE A 22 0.79 8.17 6.78
CA PHE A 22 -0.25 9.18 6.56
C PHE A 22 -1.61 8.50 6.45
N VAL A 23 -2.55 8.90 7.29
CA VAL A 23 -3.93 8.39 7.28
C VAL A 23 -4.87 9.54 6.99
N SER A 24 -5.60 9.45 5.88
CA SER A 24 -6.60 10.47 5.52
C SER A 24 -7.82 10.33 6.42
N ILE A 25 -8.35 11.45 6.93
CA ILE A 25 -9.44 11.45 7.92
C ILE A 25 -10.77 12.00 7.38
N LYS A 26 -11.01 11.97 6.06
CA LYS A 26 -12.31 12.39 5.49
C LYS A 26 -13.43 11.50 6.04
N PRO A 27 -14.56 12.04 6.56
CA PRO A 27 -15.05 13.42 6.49
C PRO A 27 -14.78 14.30 7.73
N HIS A 28 -13.99 13.83 8.68
CA HIS A 28 -13.74 14.53 9.95
C HIS A 28 -12.73 15.67 9.80
N ASP A 29 -12.93 16.72 10.59
CA ASP A 29 -12.03 17.87 10.65
C ASP A 29 -10.79 17.52 11.50
N PRO A 30 -9.57 17.92 11.11
CA PRO A 30 -8.36 17.71 11.91
C PRO A 30 -8.42 18.34 13.29
N HIS A 31 -9.24 19.38 13.47
CA HIS A 31 -9.37 20.08 14.74
C HIS A 31 -10.31 19.38 15.72
N ASP A 32 -11.23 18.54 15.24
CA ASP A 32 -12.19 17.79 16.06
C ASP A 32 -11.76 16.35 16.33
N ILE A 33 -10.62 15.89 15.78
CA ILE A 33 -10.23 14.49 15.92
C ILE A 33 -9.53 14.24 17.27
N ASP A 34 -10.12 13.33 18.04
CA ASP A 34 -9.54 12.86 19.29
C ASP A 34 -8.31 11.97 19.08
N ILE A 35 -7.43 11.96 20.09
CA ILE A 35 -6.21 11.13 20.11
C ILE A 35 -6.55 9.64 20.02
N THR A 36 -7.68 9.23 20.62
CA THR A 36 -8.19 7.85 20.58
C THR A 36 -8.55 7.45 19.15
N THR A 37 -9.39 8.25 18.48
CA THR A 37 -9.80 8.06 17.09
C THR A 37 -8.59 8.04 16.15
N ALA A 38 -7.62 8.93 16.38
CA ALA A 38 -6.42 8.96 15.57
C ALA A 38 -5.56 7.69 15.73
N ARG A 39 -5.49 7.11 16.93
CA ARG A 39 -4.83 5.81 17.17
C ARG A 39 -5.58 4.66 16.50
N GLU A 40 -6.90 4.66 16.53
CA GLU A 40 -7.70 3.64 15.84
C GLU A 40 -7.47 3.69 14.33
N LEU A 41 -7.49 4.88 13.73
CA LEU A 41 -7.21 5.06 12.31
C LEU A 41 -5.78 4.65 11.94
N TYR A 42 -4.81 4.93 12.82
CA TYR A 42 -3.45 4.45 12.65
C TYR A 42 -3.37 2.91 12.70
N ALA A 43 -4.01 2.29 13.70
CA ALA A 43 -4.05 0.83 13.83
C ALA A 43 -4.74 0.18 12.61
N ALA A 44 -5.87 0.75 12.16
CA ALA A 44 -6.58 0.30 10.96
C ALA A 44 -5.70 0.45 9.70
N LYS A 45 -4.90 1.51 9.60
CA LYS A 45 -3.96 1.67 8.48
C LYS A 45 -2.85 0.63 8.53
N LEU A 46 -2.29 0.38 9.71
CA LEU A 46 -1.25 -0.63 9.92
C LEU A 46 -1.78 -2.03 9.56
N GLN A 47 -3.00 -2.35 10.00
CA GLN A 47 -3.70 -3.58 9.62
C GLN A 47 -3.95 -3.64 8.11
N ALA A 48 -4.41 -2.56 7.48
CA ALA A 48 -4.63 -2.54 6.04
C ALA A 48 -3.33 -2.66 5.24
N GLU A 49 -2.20 -2.18 5.74
CA GLU A 49 -0.87 -2.41 5.15
C GLU A 49 -0.45 -3.86 5.34
N ALA A 50 -0.66 -4.45 6.51
CA ALA A 50 -0.37 -5.85 6.81
C ALA A 50 -1.28 -6.81 6.01
N GLU A 51 -2.56 -6.50 5.82
CA GLU A 51 -3.46 -7.29 4.98
C GLU A 51 -3.08 -7.22 3.49
N LYS A 52 -2.47 -6.11 3.09
CA LYS A 52 -1.93 -5.94 1.74
C LYS A 52 -0.58 -6.59 1.58
N ASN A 53 0.25 -6.63 2.62
CA ASN A 53 1.55 -7.27 2.59
C ASN A 53 1.42 -8.74 2.99
N ILE A 54 1.48 -9.61 1.99
CA ILE A 54 1.34 -11.06 2.22
C ILE A 54 2.68 -11.66 2.63
N ALA A 55 3.76 -11.27 1.94
CA ALA A 55 5.12 -11.68 2.25
C ALA A 55 6.11 -10.61 1.81
N ASP A 56 7.12 -10.33 2.62
CA ASP A 56 8.25 -9.47 2.28
C ASP A 56 9.51 -10.32 2.41
N PHE A 57 10.23 -10.51 1.30
CA PHE A 57 11.43 -11.36 1.28
C PHE A 57 12.71 -10.59 1.61
N GLY A 58 12.65 -9.27 1.85
CA GLY A 58 13.80 -8.45 2.23
C GLY A 58 14.74 -8.06 1.07
N ASP A 59 14.84 -8.88 0.01
CA ASP A 59 15.67 -8.62 -1.17
C ASP A 59 15.07 -7.61 -2.17
N GLY A 60 13.99 -6.92 -1.79
CA GLY A 60 13.22 -6.03 -2.67
C GLY A 60 12.00 -6.70 -3.31
N VAL A 61 11.94 -8.03 -3.28
CA VAL A 61 10.80 -8.84 -3.71
C VAL A 61 9.72 -8.87 -2.62
N LYS A 62 8.50 -8.48 -2.97
CA LYS A 62 7.35 -8.45 -2.08
C LYS A 62 6.13 -9.07 -2.73
N VAL A 63 5.35 -9.80 -1.95
CA VAL A 63 4.04 -10.32 -2.32
C VAL A 63 2.97 -9.43 -1.74
N LEU A 64 2.19 -8.80 -2.61
CA LEU A 64 1.18 -7.83 -2.23
C LEU A 64 -0.21 -8.27 -2.72
N LYS A 65 -1.24 -8.02 -1.91
CA LYS A 65 -2.65 -8.19 -2.29
C LYS A 65 -3.13 -6.95 -3.05
N GLY A 66 -3.27 -7.08 -4.36
CA GLY A 66 -3.76 -6.01 -5.25
C GLY A 66 -5.27 -6.06 -5.50
N ARG A 67 -5.79 -5.02 -6.15
CA ARG A 67 -7.19 -4.89 -6.64
C ARG A 67 -7.62 -6.07 -7.52
N TRP A 68 -6.69 -6.63 -8.30
CA TRP A 68 -6.94 -7.71 -9.26
C TRP A 68 -6.51 -9.09 -8.76
N GLY A 69 -6.05 -9.19 -7.51
CA GLY A 69 -5.48 -10.41 -6.93
C GLY A 69 -4.05 -10.21 -6.39
N PRO A 70 -3.50 -11.24 -5.73
CA PRO A 70 -2.13 -11.23 -5.24
C PRO A 70 -1.12 -11.13 -6.39
N TYR A 71 -0.03 -10.40 -6.16
CA TYR A 71 1.04 -10.22 -7.13
C TYR A 71 2.39 -10.12 -6.43
N VAL A 72 3.44 -10.58 -7.12
CA VAL A 72 4.84 -10.40 -6.73
C VAL A 72 5.36 -9.13 -7.40
N THR A 73 6.12 -8.32 -6.65
CA THR A 73 6.77 -7.12 -7.15
C THR A 73 8.20 -7.05 -6.67
N ASP A 74 9.13 -6.74 -7.57
CA ASP A 74 10.56 -6.54 -7.29
C ASP A 74 10.94 -5.04 -7.39
N GLY A 75 9.94 -4.17 -7.21
CA GLY A 75 10.03 -2.72 -7.45
C GLY A 75 10.13 -2.32 -8.93
N THR A 76 10.67 -3.17 -9.79
CA THR A 76 10.82 -2.95 -11.24
C THR A 76 9.88 -3.81 -12.08
N LYS A 77 9.78 -5.09 -11.75
CA LYS A 77 8.90 -6.06 -12.41
C LYS A 77 7.75 -6.44 -11.50
N ASN A 78 6.59 -6.64 -12.10
CA ASN A 78 5.37 -7.03 -11.42
C ASN A 78 4.80 -8.26 -12.11
N ALA A 79 4.56 -9.32 -11.34
CA ALA A 79 4.05 -10.59 -11.82
C ALA A 79 2.82 -10.99 -11.00
N ARG A 80 1.75 -11.42 -11.67
CA ARG A 80 0.53 -11.87 -10.97
C ARG A 80 0.71 -13.30 -10.48
N ILE A 81 0.21 -13.57 -9.29
CA ILE A 81 0.11 -14.93 -8.76
C ILE A 81 -1.20 -15.53 -9.25
N ALA A 82 -1.16 -16.79 -9.68
CA ALA A 82 -2.36 -17.53 -10.07
C ALA A 82 -3.31 -17.62 -8.88
N LYS A 83 -4.62 -17.46 -9.13
CA LYS A 83 -5.64 -17.48 -8.06
C LYS A 83 -5.73 -18.82 -7.33
N ASP A 84 -5.25 -19.90 -7.95
CA ASP A 84 -5.21 -21.25 -7.40
C ASP A 84 -4.04 -21.48 -6.43
N THR A 85 -3.05 -20.58 -6.40
CA THR A 85 -1.89 -20.68 -5.53
C THR A 85 -2.05 -19.76 -4.33
N ASP A 86 -1.91 -20.32 -3.13
CA ASP A 86 -2.01 -19.53 -1.91
C ASP A 86 -0.82 -18.57 -1.81
N PRO A 87 -1.04 -17.24 -1.85
CA PRO A 87 0.04 -16.27 -1.87
C PRO A 87 0.82 -16.23 -0.54
N LYS A 88 0.29 -16.79 0.55
CA LYS A 88 1.01 -16.93 1.82
C LYS A 88 2.04 -18.08 1.81
N SER A 89 1.84 -19.07 0.95
CA SER A 89 2.71 -20.25 0.86
C SER A 89 3.79 -20.10 -0.21
N ILE A 90 3.79 -19.00 -0.98
CA ILE A 90 4.82 -18.73 -1.99
C ILE A 90 6.15 -18.49 -1.29
N THR A 91 7.13 -19.32 -1.64
CA THR A 91 8.51 -19.19 -1.18
C THR A 91 9.28 -18.18 -2.04
N HIS A 92 10.44 -17.76 -1.54
CA HIS A 92 11.30 -16.80 -2.24
C HIS A 92 11.66 -17.27 -3.66
N GLU A 93 11.98 -18.55 -3.82
CA GLU A 93 12.30 -19.14 -5.14
C GLU A 93 11.11 -19.12 -6.10
N GLN A 94 9.90 -19.40 -5.61
CA GLN A 94 8.69 -19.34 -6.43
C GLN A 94 8.37 -17.90 -6.84
N ALA A 95 8.57 -16.93 -5.95
CA ALA A 95 8.40 -15.52 -6.26
C ALA A 95 9.36 -15.07 -7.38
N LEU A 96 10.62 -15.50 -7.33
CA LEU A 96 11.62 -15.25 -8.35
C LEU A 96 11.26 -15.95 -9.67
N ALA A 97 10.81 -17.20 -9.63
CA ALA A 97 10.35 -17.93 -10.82
C ALA A 97 9.17 -17.22 -11.48
N ILE A 98 8.17 -16.77 -10.71
CA ILE A 98 7.02 -16.01 -11.20
C ILE A 98 7.45 -14.67 -11.81
N LEU A 99 8.45 -13.99 -11.23
CA LEU A 99 9.03 -12.76 -11.77
C LEU A 99 9.86 -12.97 -13.03
N ALA A 100 10.52 -14.13 -13.17
CA ALA A 100 11.29 -14.52 -14.34
C ALA A 100 10.39 -14.92 -15.51
N GLU A 101 9.32 -15.68 -15.22
CA GLU A 101 8.30 -16.12 -16.17
C GLU A 101 7.45 -14.94 -16.68
N ALA A 102 7.23 -13.93 -15.83
CA ALA A 102 6.45 -12.76 -16.21
C ALA A 102 7.17 -11.95 -17.30
N PRO A 103 6.61 -11.84 -18.52
CA PRO A 103 7.17 -10.97 -19.54
C PRO A 103 7.12 -9.54 -19.01
N ALA A 104 8.22 -8.79 -19.16
CA ALA A 104 8.31 -7.39 -18.75
C ALA A 104 7.19 -6.59 -19.42
N GLY A 105 6.06 -6.44 -18.72
CA GLY A 105 4.88 -5.79 -19.25
C GLY A 105 5.26 -4.37 -19.63
N LYS A 106 5.24 -4.07 -20.94
CA LYS A 106 5.46 -2.73 -21.48
C LYS A 106 4.68 -1.76 -20.61
N ARG A 107 5.38 -0.90 -19.86
CA ARG A 107 4.78 0.17 -19.06
C ARG A 107 3.98 1.02 -20.04
N LYS A 108 2.66 0.81 -20.14
CA LYS A 108 1.81 1.70 -20.91
C LYS A 108 1.99 3.09 -20.30
N PRO A 109 2.39 4.11 -21.07
CA PRO A 109 2.61 5.44 -20.53
C PRO A 109 1.35 5.86 -19.80
N ARG A 110 1.50 6.18 -18.52
CA ARG A 110 0.39 6.60 -17.67
C ARG A 110 -0.11 7.92 -18.26
N ARG A 111 -1.25 7.91 -18.96
CA ARG A 111 -1.92 9.13 -19.42
C ARG A 111 -2.22 9.97 -18.18
N THR A 112 -1.38 10.96 -17.93
CA THR A 112 -1.64 11.98 -16.92
C THR A 112 -2.81 12.79 -17.46
N SER A 113 -4.01 12.61 -16.90
CA SER A 113 -5.07 13.59 -17.09
C SER A 113 -4.69 14.81 -16.25
N SER A 114 -4.15 15.83 -16.91
CA SER A 114 -4.04 17.16 -16.34
C SER A 114 -5.45 17.64 -16.03
N ARG A 115 -5.86 17.50 -14.77
CA ARG A 115 -7.13 18.08 -14.29
C ARG A 115 -6.91 19.59 -14.19
N SER A 116 -7.25 20.29 -15.27
CA SER A 116 -7.33 21.75 -15.28
C SER A 116 -8.27 22.19 -14.15
N LYS A 117 -7.74 22.98 -13.21
CA LYS A 117 -8.54 23.62 -12.16
C LYS A 117 -9.09 24.90 -12.79
N LYS A 118 -10.41 24.94 -12.92
CA LYS A 118 -11.19 26.13 -13.25
C LYS A 118 -11.31 27.02 -12.02
#